data_AF-A0A4Q7YSH1-F1
#
_entry.id   AF-A0A4Q7YSH1-F1
#
_cell.length_a   1.000
_cell.length_b   1.000
_cell.length_c   1.000
_cell.angle_alpha   90.00
_cell.angle_beta   90.00
_cell.angle_gamma   90.00
#
_symmetry.space_group_name_H-M   'P 1'
#
loop_
_entity.id
_entity.type
_entity.pdbx_description
1 polymer ?
#
loop_
_entity_poly.entity_id
_entity_poly.type
_entity_poly.pdbx_seq_one_letter_code
_entity_poly.pdbx_strand_id
1 'polypeptide(L)'
;MHTPIGRSSLRIVLASALALPLVLTGCSRSSLSGPASPPPQPRQDALDAARQQMELIPPPSKTRYMAVHSLTSWENPYLTVQGGMVTLHVLMADANTSGLGEGGMLRPVGARRRNLDVRVSDLPTALNAIPESAWPYGRVVAVEEAHEIPIKARAEVRRNVETVLKTLGDLGVVAYEWTDTGRGL
;
A
#
# COMPACT_ATOMS: atom_id res chain seq x y z
N MET A 1 -11.77 -24.63 47.38
CA MET A 1 -10.34 -24.85 47.67
C MET A 1 -9.68 -23.48 47.79
N HIS A 2 -9.39 -23.07 49.02
CA HIS A 2 -8.76 -21.79 49.38
C HIS A 2 -7.27 -22.04 49.63
N THR A 3 -6.40 -21.20 49.08
CA THR A 3 -4.99 -21.12 49.48
C THR A 3 -4.60 -19.65 49.73
N PRO A 4 -3.79 -19.35 50.77
CA PRO A 4 -3.77 -18.02 51.38
C PRO A 4 -2.59 -17.14 50.98
N ILE A 5 -2.82 -15.85 51.21
CA ILE A 5 -1.92 -14.70 51.18
C ILE A 5 -0.77 -14.88 52.16
N GLY A 6 0.47 -14.79 51.67
CA GLY A 6 1.69 -14.68 52.46
C GLY A 6 2.22 -13.25 52.46
N ARG A 7 2.01 -12.53 53.57
CA ARG A 7 2.68 -11.28 53.92
C ARG A 7 4.04 -11.59 54.51
N SER A 8 5.11 -10.91 54.08
CA SER A 8 6.33 -10.84 54.86
C SER A 8 6.85 -9.41 54.93
N SER A 9 6.88 -8.90 56.16
CA SER A 9 7.39 -7.61 56.56
C SER A 9 8.84 -7.77 56.97
N LEU A 10 9.75 -6.90 56.52
CA LEU A 10 10.96 -6.62 57.28
C LEU A 10 11.26 -5.12 57.26
N ARG A 11 11.16 -4.50 58.43
CA ARG A 11 11.71 -3.18 58.75
C ARG A 11 13.17 -3.36 59.19
N ILE A 12 14.02 -2.37 58.91
CA ILE A 12 15.20 -1.86 59.66
C ILE A 12 15.82 -0.80 58.73
N VAL A 13 15.45 0.49 58.86
CA VAL A 13 16.10 1.55 59.67
C VAL A 13 17.63 1.47 59.67
N LEU A 14 18.29 2.38 58.93
CA LEU A 14 19.47 3.06 59.46
C LEU A 14 19.57 4.46 58.82
N ALA A 15 19.46 5.46 59.68
CA ALA A 15 19.71 6.85 59.37
C ALA A 15 21.21 7.10 59.31
N SER A 16 21.65 7.93 58.37
CA SER A 16 22.89 8.70 58.50
C SER A 16 22.75 9.98 57.70
N ALA A 17 22.54 11.07 58.44
CA ALA A 17 22.58 12.42 57.94
C ALA A 17 24.04 12.82 57.69
N LEU A 18 24.31 13.39 56.53
CA LEU A 18 25.41 14.34 56.37
C LEU A 18 24.95 15.45 55.43
N ALA A 19 24.68 16.62 56.02
CA ALA A 19 24.47 17.86 55.31
C ALA A 19 25.84 18.47 54.97
N LEU A 20 25.99 19.07 53.79
CA LEU A 20 26.63 20.38 53.62
C LEU A 20 26.30 20.95 52.20
N PRO A 21 26.23 22.28 52.04
CA PRO A 21 25.53 22.96 50.96
C PRO A 21 26.48 23.34 49.81
N LEU A 22 25.99 23.44 48.57
CA LEU A 22 26.70 24.14 47.49
C LEU A 22 25.70 24.86 46.56
N VAL A 23 25.62 26.18 46.77
CA VAL A 23 25.45 27.28 45.81
C VAL A 23 24.35 27.17 44.73
N LEU A 24 23.27 27.94 44.92
CA LEU A 24 22.33 28.34 43.87
C LEU A 24 22.91 29.51 43.06
N THR A 25 23.47 29.23 41.89
CA THR A 25 23.65 30.22 40.81
C THR A 25 22.45 30.12 39.86
N GLY A 26 21.46 30.99 40.07
CA GLY A 26 20.36 31.20 39.13
C GLY A 26 20.74 32.18 38.04
N CYS A 27 20.94 31.70 36.82
CA CYS A 27 21.11 32.54 35.62
C CYS A 27 20.07 32.18 34.56
N SER A 28 19.35 33.22 34.11
CA SER A 28 18.75 33.42 32.79
C SER A 28 17.64 32.45 32.33
N ARG A 29 16.39 32.92 32.41
CA ARG A 29 15.32 32.47 31.49
C ARG A 29 15.69 32.88 30.07
N SER A 30 16.19 31.94 29.29
CA SER A 30 16.14 31.99 27.82
C SER A 30 15.04 31.02 27.38
N SER A 31 13.86 31.57 27.08
CA SER A 31 12.85 30.84 26.33
C SER A 31 13.35 30.72 24.88
N LEU A 32 14.19 29.72 24.63
CA LEU A 32 14.42 29.24 23.28
C LEU A 32 13.24 28.35 22.93
N SER A 33 12.39 28.87 22.04
CA SER A 33 11.43 28.08 21.28
C SER A 33 12.13 26.81 20.79
N GLY A 34 11.67 25.65 21.28
CA GLY A 34 12.23 24.37 20.91
C GLY A 34 12.17 24.16 19.39
N PRO A 35 13.09 23.35 18.83
CA PRO A 35 13.05 23.03 17.42
C PRO A 35 11.69 22.42 17.09
N ALA A 36 11.06 22.93 16.03
CA ALA A 36 9.91 22.31 15.41
C ALA A 36 10.18 20.82 15.24
N SER A 37 9.26 19.98 15.68
CA SER A 37 9.33 18.54 15.48
C SER A 37 9.63 18.25 14.01
N PRO A 38 10.64 17.41 13.68
CA PRO A 38 10.87 17.03 12.30
C PRO A 38 9.60 16.36 11.75
N PRO A 39 9.24 16.59 10.47
CA PRO A 39 8.06 15.98 9.87
C PRO A 39 8.20 14.45 9.85
N PRO A 40 7.12 13.69 9.61
CA PRO A 40 7.15 12.23 9.52
C PRO A 40 7.96 11.77 8.29
N GLN A 41 9.29 11.78 8.40
CA GLN A 41 10.23 11.45 7.31
C GLN A 41 10.18 9.98 6.84
N PRO A 42 10.04 8.96 7.72
CA PRO A 42 10.18 7.57 7.30
C PRO A 42 9.19 7.11 6.23
N ARG A 43 7.98 7.69 6.21
CA ARG A 43 6.93 7.32 5.24
C ARG A 43 7.13 8.00 3.89
N GLN A 44 7.57 9.26 3.88
CA GLN A 44 7.80 9.99 2.65
C GLN A 44 8.99 9.40 1.89
N ASP A 45 10.09 9.14 2.60
CA ASP A 45 11.28 8.52 2.01
C ASP A 45 10.98 7.13 1.42
N ALA A 46 10.12 6.35 2.08
CA ALA A 46 9.69 5.05 1.58
C ALA A 46 8.82 5.17 0.31
N LEU A 47 7.96 6.18 0.21
CA LEU A 47 7.17 6.44 -1.00
C LEU A 47 8.05 6.94 -2.16
N ASP A 48 9.04 7.77 -1.87
CA ASP A 48 9.96 8.27 -2.90
C ASP A 48 10.86 7.14 -3.44
N ALA A 49 11.36 6.26 -2.56
CA ALA A 49 12.06 5.04 -2.98
C ALA A 49 11.16 4.10 -3.79
N ALA A 50 9.90 3.94 -3.37
CA ALA A 50 8.91 3.16 -4.11
C ALA A 50 8.64 3.76 -5.50
N ARG A 51 8.62 5.09 -5.64
CA ARG A 51 8.48 5.78 -6.91
C ARG A 51 9.68 5.53 -7.83
N GLN A 52 10.90 5.65 -7.30
CA GLN A 52 12.13 5.39 -8.07
C GLN A 52 12.18 3.96 -8.61
N GLN A 53 11.73 2.99 -7.81
CA GLN A 53 11.64 1.60 -8.27
C GLN A 53 10.62 1.44 -9.40
N MET A 54 9.47 2.12 -9.31
CA MET A 54 8.49 2.12 -10.39
C MET A 54 9.04 2.75 -11.67
N GLU A 55 9.96 3.72 -11.61
CA GLU A 55 10.53 4.39 -12.79
C GLU A 55 11.28 3.45 -13.75
N LEU A 56 11.72 2.28 -13.28
CA LEU A 56 12.32 1.21 -14.11
C LEU A 56 11.33 0.68 -15.17
N ILE A 57 10.04 0.67 -14.86
CA ILE A 57 8.99 0.29 -15.81
C ILE A 57 8.85 1.41 -16.85
N PRO A 58 8.78 1.14 -18.17
CA PRO A 58 8.66 2.20 -19.17
C PRO A 58 7.42 3.09 -18.99
N PRO A 59 7.44 4.36 -19.46
CA PRO A 59 6.26 5.21 -19.49
C PRO A 59 5.08 4.52 -20.21
N PRO A 60 3.84 4.80 -19.81
CA PRO A 60 2.68 4.13 -20.36
C PRO A 60 2.44 4.51 -21.82
N SER A 61 2.09 3.51 -22.64
CA SER A 61 1.77 3.71 -24.05
C SER A 61 0.26 3.79 -24.23
N LYS A 62 -0.25 5.00 -24.49
CA LYS A 62 -1.69 5.25 -24.68
C LYS A 62 -2.32 4.39 -25.77
N THR A 63 -1.65 4.26 -26.92
CA THR A 63 -2.14 3.42 -28.02
C THR A 63 -2.30 1.96 -27.61
N ARG A 64 -1.44 1.42 -26.73
CA ARG A 64 -1.52 0.02 -26.30
C ARG A 64 -2.69 -0.20 -25.34
N TYR A 65 -2.74 0.53 -24.22
CA TYR A 65 -3.76 0.24 -23.21
C TYR A 65 -5.17 0.68 -23.63
N MET A 66 -5.31 1.70 -24.50
CA MET A 66 -6.62 2.12 -25.02
C MET A 66 -7.20 1.17 -26.08
N ALA A 67 -6.38 0.28 -26.65
CA ALA A 67 -6.86 -0.73 -27.60
C ALA A 67 -7.54 -1.91 -26.90
N VAL A 68 -7.47 -1.98 -25.55
CA VAL A 68 -8.04 -3.05 -24.75
C VAL A 68 -9.42 -2.62 -24.25
N HIS A 69 -10.45 -3.38 -24.62
CA HIS A 69 -11.85 -3.05 -24.33
C HIS A 69 -12.50 -4.00 -23.29
N SER A 70 -11.72 -4.89 -22.69
CA SER A 70 -12.19 -5.79 -21.63
C SER A 70 -11.10 -6.04 -20.59
N LEU A 71 -11.46 -6.06 -19.29
CA LEU A 71 -10.56 -6.50 -18.21
C LEU A 71 -10.10 -7.96 -18.38
N THR A 72 -10.82 -8.77 -19.16
CA THR A 72 -10.40 -10.15 -19.47
C THR A 72 -9.14 -10.17 -20.34
N SER A 73 -9.03 -9.25 -21.31
CA SER A 73 -7.86 -9.10 -22.18
C SER A 73 -6.84 -8.07 -21.66
N TRP A 74 -7.07 -7.47 -20.50
CA TRP A 74 -6.11 -6.60 -19.84
C TRP A 74 -4.94 -7.41 -19.26
N GLU A 75 -3.72 -7.10 -19.67
CA GLU A 75 -2.51 -7.85 -19.29
C GLU A 75 -1.68 -7.17 -18.20
N ASN A 76 -1.67 -5.83 -18.16
CA ASN A 76 -1.06 -5.08 -17.07
C ASN A 76 -1.72 -5.42 -15.72
N PRO A 77 -1.10 -5.05 -14.59
CA PRO A 77 -1.78 -5.14 -13.31
C PRO A 77 -3.03 -4.26 -13.31
N TYR A 78 -4.10 -4.72 -12.67
CA TYR A 78 -5.29 -3.91 -12.42
C TYR A 78 -5.82 -4.14 -11.01
N LEU A 79 -6.61 -3.18 -10.54
CA LEU A 79 -7.10 -3.11 -9.18
C LEU A 79 -8.62 -3.16 -9.17
N THR A 80 -9.20 -3.98 -8.29
CA THR A 80 -10.60 -3.87 -7.90
C THR A 80 -10.67 -3.35 -6.46
N VAL A 81 -11.23 -2.15 -6.28
CA VAL A 81 -11.24 -1.44 -4.99
C VAL A 81 -12.48 -1.81 -4.17
N GLN A 82 -12.28 -2.18 -2.92
CA GLN A 82 -13.33 -2.60 -1.97
C GLN A 82 -13.32 -1.73 -0.69
N GLY A 83 -14.19 -2.04 0.27
CA GLY A 83 -14.43 -1.26 1.49
C GLY A 83 -13.32 -1.32 2.55
N GLY A 84 -12.05 -1.42 2.15
CA GLY A 84 -10.89 -1.43 3.05
C GLY A 84 -9.68 -2.17 2.49
N MET A 85 -9.91 -2.94 1.43
CA MET A 85 -8.91 -3.71 0.70
C MET A 85 -8.96 -3.35 -0.78
N VAL A 86 -7.89 -3.69 -1.47
CA VAL A 86 -7.82 -3.68 -2.93
C VAL A 86 -7.44 -5.08 -3.37
N THR A 87 -8.16 -5.63 -4.32
CA THR A 87 -7.74 -6.85 -5.00
C THR A 87 -6.82 -6.44 -6.14
N LEU A 88 -5.55 -6.80 -6.05
CA LEU A 88 -4.55 -6.62 -7.09
C LEU A 88 -4.52 -7.87 -7.97
N HIS A 89 -4.81 -7.68 -9.24
CA HIS A 89 -4.80 -8.72 -10.27
C HIS A 89 -3.51 -8.63 -11.07
N VAL A 90 -2.72 -9.71 -11.10
CA VAL A 90 -1.44 -9.76 -11.81
C VAL A 90 -1.43 -10.96 -12.76
N LEU A 91 -1.11 -10.72 -14.03
CA LEU A 91 -0.87 -11.78 -14.98
C LEU A 91 0.56 -12.34 -14.79
N MET A 92 0.66 -13.65 -14.54
CA MET A 92 1.97 -14.30 -14.45
C MET A 92 2.53 -14.68 -15.82
N ALA A 93 3.86 -14.64 -15.94
CA ALA A 93 4.56 -15.23 -17.07
C ALA A 93 4.18 -16.71 -17.24
N ASP A 94 4.13 -17.17 -18.49
CA ASP A 94 3.90 -18.57 -18.76
C ASP A 94 5.15 -19.38 -18.39
N ALA A 95 4.99 -20.40 -17.55
CA ALA A 95 6.09 -21.26 -17.14
C ALA A 95 6.52 -22.24 -18.25
N ASN A 96 5.69 -22.44 -19.27
CA ASN A 96 5.97 -23.35 -20.37
C ASN A 96 6.68 -22.61 -21.52
N THR A 97 7.90 -23.04 -21.80
CA THR A 97 8.81 -22.44 -22.79
C THR A 97 8.49 -22.80 -24.24
N SER A 98 7.57 -23.74 -24.47
CA SER A 98 7.12 -24.11 -25.83
C SER A 98 6.00 -23.18 -26.31
N GLY A 99 6.00 -22.82 -27.60
CA GLY A 99 4.93 -22.02 -28.22
C GLY A 99 3.66 -22.82 -28.55
N LEU A 100 3.62 -24.13 -28.28
CA LEU A 100 2.46 -24.97 -28.61
C LEU A 100 1.28 -24.64 -27.68
N GLY A 101 0.16 -24.23 -28.28
CA GLY A 101 -1.09 -23.97 -27.58
C GLY A 101 -1.15 -22.65 -26.81
N GLU A 102 -0.17 -21.76 -26.96
CA GLU A 102 -0.16 -20.43 -26.34
C GLU A 102 -1.42 -19.64 -26.72
N GLY A 103 -2.12 -19.07 -25.73
CA GLY A 103 -3.35 -18.31 -25.95
C GLY A 103 -4.56 -19.13 -26.41
N GLY A 104 -4.41 -20.45 -26.59
CA GLY A 104 -5.49 -21.35 -26.99
C GLY A 104 -6.28 -21.92 -25.80
N MET A 105 -7.25 -22.79 -26.10
CA MET A 105 -8.11 -23.43 -25.08
C MET A 105 -7.34 -24.19 -24.00
N LEU A 106 -6.17 -24.75 -24.35
CA LEU A 106 -5.35 -25.53 -23.42
C LEU A 106 -4.47 -24.65 -22.52
N ARG A 107 -4.19 -23.40 -22.91
CA ARG A 107 -3.35 -22.45 -22.17
C ARG A 107 -3.94 -21.04 -22.22
N PRO A 108 -5.14 -20.83 -21.63
CA PRO A 108 -5.77 -19.51 -21.63
C PRO A 108 -4.96 -18.54 -20.77
N VAL A 109 -4.78 -17.31 -21.26
CA VAL A 109 -4.04 -16.24 -20.57
C VAL A 109 -4.65 -15.94 -19.19
N GLY A 110 -5.99 -15.92 -19.10
CA GLY A 110 -6.71 -15.63 -17.85
C GLY A 110 -6.43 -16.62 -16.72
N ALA A 111 -6.09 -17.89 -17.02
CA ALA A 111 -5.77 -18.88 -15.98
C ALA A 111 -4.45 -18.59 -15.24
N ARG A 112 -3.59 -17.74 -15.81
CA ARG A 112 -2.33 -17.30 -15.20
C ARG A 112 -2.51 -16.07 -14.30
N ARG A 113 -3.73 -15.54 -14.19
CA ARG A 113 -4.03 -14.39 -13.34
C ARG A 113 -4.03 -14.80 -11.87
N ARG A 114 -3.27 -14.07 -11.06
CA ARG A 114 -3.29 -14.18 -9.60
C ARG A 114 -3.98 -12.96 -9.00
N ASN A 115 -4.79 -13.21 -7.99
CA ASN A 115 -5.48 -12.17 -7.22
C ASN A 115 -4.83 -12.09 -5.84
N LEU A 116 -4.46 -10.88 -5.43
CA LEU A 116 -3.84 -10.59 -4.16
C LEU A 116 -4.69 -9.55 -3.44
N ASP A 117 -5.26 -9.90 -2.29
CA ASP A 117 -5.96 -8.92 -1.48
C ASP A 117 -4.96 -8.16 -0.61
N VAL A 118 -4.81 -6.88 -0.89
CA VAL A 118 -3.85 -5.99 -0.23
C VAL A 118 -4.58 -4.87 0.50
N ARG A 119 -4.02 -4.43 1.62
CA ARG A 119 -4.50 -3.20 2.27
C ARG A 119 -4.14 -2.01 1.40
N VAL A 120 -4.99 -0.98 1.40
CA VAL A 120 -4.73 0.26 0.64
C VAL A 120 -3.37 0.87 1.00
N SER A 121 -2.97 0.80 2.27
CA SER A 121 -1.67 1.28 2.75
C SER A 121 -0.45 0.54 2.20
N ASP A 122 -0.64 -0.74 1.84
CA ASP A 122 0.44 -1.64 1.45
C ASP A 122 0.55 -1.74 -0.08
N LEU A 123 -0.34 -1.05 -0.80
CA LEU A 123 -0.38 -0.99 -2.26
C LEU A 123 0.96 -0.56 -2.89
N PRO A 124 1.69 0.45 -2.38
CA PRO A 124 3.00 0.82 -2.93
C PRO A 124 4.00 -0.33 -2.91
N THR A 125 4.05 -1.08 -1.82
CA THR A 125 4.94 -2.24 -1.68
C THR A 125 4.51 -3.38 -2.59
N ALA A 126 3.20 -3.64 -2.67
CA ALA A 126 2.66 -4.69 -3.53
C ALA A 126 2.93 -4.42 -5.02
N LEU A 127 2.78 -3.18 -5.49
CA LEU A 127 3.04 -2.81 -6.89
C LEU A 127 4.53 -2.94 -7.24
N ASN A 128 5.44 -2.54 -6.34
CA ASN A 128 6.88 -2.66 -6.56
C ASN A 128 7.39 -4.11 -6.57
N ALA A 129 6.65 -5.04 -5.96
CA ALA A 129 6.98 -6.45 -6.00
C ALA A 129 6.61 -7.12 -7.35
N ILE A 130 5.88 -6.41 -8.23
CA ILE A 130 5.48 -6.94 -9.53
C ILE A 130 6.67 -6.88 -10.49
N PRO A 131 7.02 -8.00 -11.16
CA PRO A 131 8.13 -8.01 -12.11
C PRO A 131 7.84 -7.14 -13.34
N GLU A 132 8.90 -6.61 -13.97
CA GLU A 132 8.78 -5.72 -15.13
C GLU A 132 8.04 -6.35 -16.32
N SER A 133 8.17 -7.67 -16.49
CA SER A 133 7.50 -8.42 -17.55
C SER A 133 5.97 -8.38 -17.48
N ALA A 134 5.40 -8.03 -16.31
CA ALA A 134 3.95 -7.90 -16.14
C ALA A 134 3.41 -6.54 -16.59
N TRP A 135 4.25 -5.66 -17.18
CA TRP A 135 3.87 -4.31 -17.60
C TRP A 135 3.97 -4.09 -19.12
N PRO A 136 3.33 -4.93 -19.96
CA PRO A 136 3.42 -4.80 -21.42
C PRO A 136 2.95 -3.44 -21.96
N TYR A 137 2.10 -2.71 -21.23
CA TYR A 137 1.59 -1.40 -21.62
C TYR A 137 2.38 -0.22 -21.02
N GLY A 138 3.45 -0.49 -20.27
CA GLY A 138 4.17 0.49 -19.45
C GLY A 138 3.46 0.77 -18.12
N ARG A 139 3.87 1.82 -17.39
CA ARG A 139 3.35 2.21 -16.05
C ARG A 139 1.91 2.71 -16.06
N VAL A 140 0.97 1.81 -16.34
CA VAL A 140 -0.47 2.06 -16.26
C VAL A 140 -1.16 0.93 -15.52
N VAL A 141 -2.09 1.27 -14.65
CA VAL A 141 -2.90 0.32 -13.89
C VAL A 141 -4.37 0.66 -14.12
N ALA A 142 -5.16 -0.33 -14.55
CA ALA A 142 -6.61 -0.15 -14.59
C ALA A 142 -7.18 -0.22 -13.17
N VAL A 143 -8.16 0.63 -12.87
CA VAL A 143 -8.80 0.72 -11.55
C VAL A 143 -10.30 0.59 -11.72
N GLU A 144 -10.86 -0.43 -11.09
CA GLU A 144 -12.30 -0.72 -11.08
C GLU A 144 -12.83 -0.62 -9.65
N GLU A 145 -14.03 -0.09 -9.49
CA GLU A 145 -14.77 -0.17 -8.24
C GLU A 145 -15.47 -1.53 -8.14
N ALA A 146 -15.41 -2.19 -6.98
CA ALA A 146 -16.10 -3.46 -6.79
C ALA A 146 -17.59 -3.37 -7.12
N HIS A 147 -18.11 -4.42 -7.74
CA HIS A 147 -19.54 -4.52 -8.02
C HIS A 147 -20.33 -4.92 -6.77
N GLU A 148 -21.63 -4.63 -6.78
CA GLU A 148 -22.59 -5.10 -5.75
C GLU A 148 -22.30 -4.61 -4.32
N ILE A 149 -21.67 -3.43 -4.18
CA ILE A 149 -21.35 -2.85 -2.88
C ILE A 149 -22.64 -2.50 -2.11
N PRO A 150 -22.79 -2.97 -0.85
CA PRO A 150 -23.89 -2.59 0.03
C PRO A 150 -23.95 -1.07 0.18
N ILE A 151 -25.15 -0.47 0.20
CA ILE A 151 -25.34 1.00 0.24
C ILE A 151 -24.49 1.65 1.36
N LYS A 152 -24.43 1.02 2.53
CA LYS A 152 -23.63 1.49 3.68
C LYS A 152 -22.12 1.58 3.43
N ALA A 153 -21.57 0.79 2.51
CA ALA A 153 -20.14 0.71 2.22
C ALA A 153 -19.71 1.56 1.01
N ARG A 154 -20.65 2.06 0.18
CA ARG A 154 -20.33 2.83 -1.03
C ARG A 154 -19.48 4.07 -0.77
N ALA A 155 -19.81 4.82 0.29
CA ALA A 155 -19.05 6.02 0.65
C ALA A 155 -17.62 5.70 1.06
N GLU A 156 -17.40 4.54 1.70
CA GLU A 156 -16.07 4.06 2.03
C GLU A 156 -15.29 3.63 0.80
N VAL A 157 -15.92 2.86 -0.10
CA VAL A 157 -15.28 2.44 -1.34
C VAL A 157 -14.86 3.64 -2.19
N ARG A 158 -15.71 4.68 -2.30
CA ARG A 158 -15.35 5.90 -3.04
C ARG A 158 -14.11 6.60 -2.48
N ARG A 159 -14.01 6.74 -1.15
CA ARG A 159 -12.81 7.29 -0.49
C ARG A 159 -11.58 6.42 -0.73
N ASN A 160 -11.75 5.10 -0.76
CA ASN A 160 -10.66 4.18 -1.04
C ASN A 160 -10.21 4.30 -2.50
N VAL A 161 -11.13 4.46 -3.45
CA VAL A 161 -10.80 4.73 -4.86
C VAL A 161 -9.97 6.00 -4.97
N GLU A 162 -10.41 7.09 -4.35
CA GLU A 162 -9.65 8.36 -4.34
C GLU A 162 -8.25 8.19 -3.74
N THR A 163 -8.14 7.42 -2.65
CA THR A 163 -6.86 7.12 -2.01
C THR A 163 -5.96 6.31 -2.95
N VAL A 164 -6.50 5.29 -3.62
CA VAL A 164 -5.78 4.47 -4.59
C VAL A 164 -5.30 5.33 -5.76
N LEU A 165 -6.17 6.16 -6.34
CA LEU A 165 -5.80 7.06 -7.45
C LEU A 165 -4.69 8.02 -7.04
N LYS A 166 -4.76 8.58 -5.83
CA LYS A 166 -3.70 9.43 -5.28
C LYS A 166 -2.39 8.64 -5.14
N THR A 167 -2.43 7.46 -4.53
CA THR A 167 -1.24 6.61 -4.33
C THR A 167 -0.58 6.23 -5.66
N LEU A 168 -1.36 5.87 -6.68
CA LEU A 168 -0.84 5.59 -8.01
C LEU A 168 -0.15 6.82 -8.62
N GLY A 169 -0.76 8.00 -8.49
CA GLY A 169 -0.17 9.26 -8.93
C GLY A 169 1.14 9.61 -8.21
N ASP A 170 1.18 9.42 -6.88
CA ASP A 170 2.38 9.62 -6.06
C ASP A 170 3.52 8.70 -6.53
N LEU A 171 3.20 7.46 -6.93
CA LEU A 171 4.14 6.48 -7.48
C LEU A 171 4.53 6.73 -8.95
N GLY A 172 3.94 7.73 -9.62
CA GLY A 172 4.19 7.97 -11.04
C GLY A 172 3.58 6.92 -11.97
N VAL A 173 2.54 6.22 -11.49
CA VAL A 173 1.75 5.25 -12.25
C VAL A 173 0.49 5.93 -12.77
N VAL A 174 0.22 5.77 -14.06
CA VAL A 174 -1.03 6.28 -14.65
C VAL A 174 -2.19 5.37 -14.23
N ALA A 175 -3.19 5.95 -13.58
CA ALA A 175 -4.44 5.25 -13.31
C ALA A 175 -5.36 5.35 -14.54
N TYR A 176 -5.84 4.22 -15.02
CA TYR A 176 -6.90 4.15 -16.00
C TYR A 176 -8.18 3.72 -15.29
N GLU A 177 -9.10 4.66 -15.08
CA GLU A 177 -10.38 4.34 -14.45
C GLU A 177 -11.22 3.48 -15.40
N TRP A 178 -11.39 2.21 -15.03
CA TRP A 178 -12.24 1.28 -15.73
C TRP A 178 -13.67 1.52 -15.30
N THR A 179 -14.41 2.25 -16.12
CA THR A 179 -15.86 2.29 -16.02
C THR A 179 -16.38 1.23 -16.97
N ASP A 180 -17.21 0.32 -16.46
CA ASP A 180 -17.96 -0.62 -17.29
C ASP A 180 -18.92 0.19 -18.18
N THR A 181 -18.37 0.76 -19.25
CA THR A 181 -19.08 1.51 -20.29
C THR A 181 -19.92 0.57 -21.16
N GLY A 182 -20.09 -0.68 -20.73
CA GLY A 182 -20.84 -1.75 -21.38
C GLY A 182 -22.17 -2.12 -20.70
N ARG A 183 -22.66 -1.40 -19.69
CA ARG A 183 -24.10 -1.50 -19.32
C ARG A 183 -24.96 -0.69 -20.30
N GLY A 184 -25.04 -1.18 -21.53
CA GLY A 184 -25.95 -0.68 -22.55
C GLY A 184 -25.36 -0.69 -23.95
N LEU A 185 -25.25 -1.89 -24.54
CA LEU A 185 -25.91 -2.31 -25.78
C LEU A 185 -25.52 -3.76 -26.12
#